data_AF-A0A194QLY4-F1
#
_entry.id   AF-A0A194QLY4-F1
#
_cell.length_a   1.000
_cell.length_b   1.000
_cell.length_c   1.000
_cell.angle_alpha   90.00
_cell.angle_beta   90.00
_cell.angle_gamma   90.00
#
_symmetry.space_group_name_H-M   'P 1'
#
loop_
_entity.id
_entity.type
_entity.pdbx_description
1 polymer ?
#
loop_
_entity_poly.entity_id
_entity_poly.type
_entity_poly.pdbx_seq_one_letter_code
_entity_poly.pdbx_strand_id
1 'polypeptide(L)'
;MAALGILLGLATLSARAFSVALPSRADDVTLSLEPQITGGFQLSLDKDNERTVYGHIGRTLVSTYTAEEVEGGMEIHIGGVNLTIHTLYDDASDARGIKIKWNSLTPLRLEDCFDFGTKHWYGGPMQVEQLYPIESAKQVYTPYFSKEQDNGAIVERYWLNSAGEYIYVHPQVPLFVDYNNIVPNHICFGAQISEPYSTRRNHIELSYDLWFLPNVKEAHKHAIVNYLG
;
A
#
# COMPACT_ATOMS: atom_id res chain seq x y z
N MET A 1 -54.84 -16.53 24.05
CA MET A 1 -53.57 -17.21 23.67
C MET A 1 -52.71 -16.17 22.98
N ALA A 2 -51.62 -15.77 23.63
CA ALA A 2 -50.76 -14.67 23.22
C ALA A 2 -49.85 -15.07 22.07
N ALA A 3 -49.81 -14.28 21.00
CA ALA A 3 -48.85 -14.43 19.91
C ALA A 3 -47.57 -13.68 20.29
N LEU A 4 -46.49 -14.45 20.46
CA LEU A 4 -45.15 -13.96 20.76
C LEU A 4 -44.51 -13.49 19.45
N GLY A 5 -44.54 -12.18 19.20
CA GLY A 5 -43.85 -11.57 18.06
C GLY A 5 -42.35 -11.50 18.35
N ILE A 6 -41.56 -12.35 17.71
CA ILE A 6 -40.10 -12.27 17.74
C ILE A 6 -39.68 -11.12 16.81
N LEU A 7 -39.28 -10.00 17.40
CA LEU A 7 -38.55 -8.94 16.70
C LEU A 7 -37.11 -9.42 16.44
N LEU A 8 -36.80 -9.79 15.19
CA LEU A 8 -35.42 -9.88 14.73
C LEU A 8 -34.85 -8.45 14.67
N GLY A 9 -33.95 -8.14 15.59
CA GLY A 9 -33.09 -6.96 15.48
C GLY A 9 -32.06 -7.18 14.37
N LEU A 10 -32.20 -6.46 13.26
CA LEU A 10 -31.14 -6.30 12.27
C LEU A 10 -30.03 -5.45 12.90
N ALA A 11 -28.94 -6.09 13.32
CA ALA A 11 -27.71 -5.39 13.65
C ALA A 11 -27.09 -4.88 12.34
N THR A 12 -27.26 -3.60 12.05
CA THR A 12 -26.58 -2.94 10.94
C THR A 12 -25.11 -2.78 11.30
N LEU A 13 -24.24 -3.60 10.71
CA LEU A 13 -22.81 -3.29 10.65
C LEU A 13 -22.66 -2.06 9.76
N SER A 14 -22.67 -0.86 10.35
CA SER A 14 -22.23 0.33 9.63
C SER A 14 -20.71 0.23 9.48
N ALA A 15 -20.26 -0.18 8.30
CA ALA A 15 -18.88 0.04 7.86
C ALA A 15 -18.66 1.55 7.82
N ARG A 16 -18.19 2.14 8.93
CA ARG A 16 -17.73 3.52 8.93
C ARG A 16 -16.39 3.51 8.21
N ALA A 17 -16.34 4.10 7.02
CA ALA A 17 -15.08 4.48 6.41
C ALA A 17 -14.39 5.43 7.39
N PHE A 18 -13.14 5.15 7.75
CA PHE A 18 -12.36 6.08 8.55
C PHE A 18 -11.58 6.97 7.60
N SER A 19 -11.64 8.27 7.83
CA SER A 19 -11.01 9.29 6.99
C SER A 19 -9.99 10.08 7.81
N VAL A 20 -8.73 10.07 7.40
CA VAL A 20 -7.64 10.86 7.97
C VAL A 20 -7.32 11.99 7.00
N ALA A 21 -7.37 13.25 7.43
CA ALA A 21 -6.95 14.36 6.58
C ALA A 21 -5.42 14.33 6.34
N LEU A 22 -4.97 14.55 5.11
CA LEU A 22 -3.56 14.78 4.79
C LEU A 22 -3.23 16.23 5.16
N PRO A 23 -2.41 16.50 6.21
CA PRO A 23 -2.06 17.86 6.54
C PRO A 23 -1.27 18.46 5.39
N SER A 24 -1.70 19.63 4.89
CA SER A 24 -0.71 20.61 4.44
C SER A 24 -1.26 22.03 4.52
N ARG A 25 -0.33 22.97 4.68
CA ARG A 25 -0.57 24.37 4.37
C ARG A 25 -0.79 24.49 2.86
N ALA A 26 -2.07 24.55 2.50
CA ALA A 26 -2.70 24.65 1.17
C ALA A 26 -3.30 23.31 0.66
N ASP A 27 -4.49 22.96 1.17
CA ASP A 27 -5.63 22.26 0.51
C ASP A 27 -6.33 21.21 1.42
N ASP A 28 -7.50 20.74 0.97
CA ASP A 28 -8.48 19.85 1.63
C ASP A 28 -8.37 18.35 1.24
N VAL A 29 -7.17 17.76 1.16
CA VAL A 29 -7.03 16.33 0.79
C VAL A 29 -7.30 15.41 1.98
N THR A 30 -8.15 14.41 1.81
CA THR A 30 -8.52 13.43 2.84
C THR A 30 -8.20 12.00 2.39
N LEU A 31 -7.45 11.25 3.19
CA LEU A 31 -7.24 9.81 3.03
C LEU A 31 -8.40 9.05 3.66
N SER A 32 -9.05 8.17 2.90
CA SER A 32 -10.17 7.35 3.34
C SER A 32 -9.85 5.85 3.20
N LEU A 33 -10.19 5.07 4.22
CA LEU A 33 -10.06 3.61 4.25
C LEU A 33 -11.44 2.95 4.35
N GLU A 34 -11.82 2.22 3.30
CA GLU A 34 -13.11 1.54 3.24
C GLU A 34 -12.96 0.03 3.36
N PRO A 35 -13.53 -0.62 4.39
CA PRO A 35 -13.37 -2.06 4.59
C PRO A 35 -13.98 -2.84 3.42
N GLN A 36 -13.26 -3.88 2.96
CA GLN A 36 -13.70 -4.72 1.85
C GLN A 36 -14.12 -6.09 2.34
N ILE A 37 -15.20 -6.64 1.74
CA ILE A 37 -15.69 -7.99 2.07
C ILE A 37 -14.66 -9.10 1.75
N THR A 38 -13.75 -8.81 0.83
CA THR A 38 -12.64 -9.69 0.42
C THR A 38 -11.43 -9.61 1.36
N GLY A 39 -11.49 -8.76 2.39
CA GLY A 39 -10.43 -8.54 3.37
C GLY A 39 -9.79 -7.16 3.25
N GLY A 40 -9.24 -6.63 4.34
CA GLY A 40 -8.54 -5.34 4.35
C GLY A 40 -9.40 -4.14 3.94
N PHE A 41 -8.78 -3.15 3.30
CA PHE A 41 -9.35 -1.83 3.04
C PHE A 41 -9.04 -1.34 1.62
N GLN A 42 -10.01 -0.70 0.99
CA GLN A 42 -9.79 0.13 -0.18
C GLN A 42 -9.27 1.50 0.26
N LEU A 43 -8.12 1.90 -0.27
CA LEU A 43 -7.46 3.16 0.01
C LEU A 43 -7.84 4.17 -1.09
N SER A 44 -8.35 5.32 -0.68
CA SER A 44 -8.68 6.42 -1.59
C SER A 44 -8.29 7.76 -1.02
N LEU A 45 -7.99 8.73 -1.89
CA LEU A 45 -7.82 10.12 -1.53
C LEU A 45 -8.95 10.96 -2.12
N ASP A 46 -9.55 11.78 -1.28
CA ASP A 46 -10.58 12.75 -1.64
C ASP A 46 -9.93 14.14 -1.71
N LYS A 47 -9.97 14.80 -2.88
CA LYS A 47 -9.48 16.18 -3.09
C LYS A 47 -10.51 16.94 -3.91
N ASP A 48 -10.91 18.14 -3.47
CA ASP A 48 -11.81 19.03 -4.24
C ASP A 48 -13.14 18.36 -4.69
N ASN A 49 -13.71 17.50 -3.84
CA ASN A 49 -14.87 16.63 -4.13
C ASN A 49 -14.63 15.53 -5.20
N GLU A 50 -13.41 15.35 -5.65
CA GLU A 50 -13.01 14.22 -6.49
C GLU A 50 -12.37 13.13 -5.65
N ARG A 51 -12.89 11.91 -5.78
CA ARG A 51 -12.37 10.74 -5.08
C ARG A 51 -11.53 9.88 -6.03
N THR A 52 -10.27 9.71 -5.69
CA THR A 52 -9.34 8.82 -6.40
C THR A 52 -9.10 7.55 -5.58
N VAL A 53 -9.42 6.39 -6.15
CA VAL A 53 -9.05 5.09 -5.57
C VAL A 53 -7.62 4.77 -5.97
N TYR A 54 -6.77 4.48 -4.98
CA TYR A 54 -5.35 4.16 -5.21
C TYR A 54 -5.06 2.67 -5.13
N GLY A 55 -5.78 1.93 -4.29
CA GLY A 55 -5.47 0.52 -4.12
C GLY A 55 -6.32 -0.20 -3.09
N HIS A 56 -6.00 -1.47 -2.91
CA HIS A 56 -6.60 -2.37 -1.94
C HIS A 56 -5.48 -2.93 -1.06
N ILE A 57 -5.47 -2.54 0.22
CA ILE A 57 -4.47 -2.91 1.21
C ILE A 57 -5.02 -3.97 2.16
N GLY A 58 -4.19 -4.89 2.66
CA GLY A 58 -4.57 -5.96 3.58
C GLY A 58 -5.46 -7.02 2.91
N ARG A 59 -5.28 -7.26 1.61
CA ARG A 59 -6.22 -8.06 0.78
C ARG A 59 -6.37 -9.50 1.23
N THR A 60 -5.39 -10.02 1.96
CA THR A 60 -5.36 -11.37 2.52
C THR A 60 -5.95 -11.45 3.93
N LEU A 61 -6.36 -10.32 4.52
CA LEU A 61 -6.79 -10.21 5.90
C LEU A 61 -8.32 -10.12 5.99
N VAL A 62 -8.97 -11.29 6.07
CA VAL A 62 -10.42 -11.39 6.27
C VAL A 62 -10.71 -11.58 7.76
N SER A 63 -10.91 -10.48 8.48
CA SER A 63 -11.20 -10.52 9.92
C SER A 63 -11.95 -9.27 10.39
N THR A 64 -12.45 -9.31 11.62
CA THR A 64 -12.91 -8.12 12.33
C THR A 64 -11.73 -7.20 12.64
N TYR A 65 -11.99 -5.90 12.68
CA TYR A 65 -10.97 -4.90 12.99
C TYR A 65 -11.45 -3.89 14.03
N THR A 66 -10.49 -3.28 14.71
CA THR A 66 -10.66 -2.07 15.53
C THR A 66 -9.75 -1.00 14.98
N ALA A 67 -10.17 0.26 15.03
CA ALA A 67 -9.39 1.39 14.53
C ALA A 67 -9.38 2.50 15.58
N GLU A 68 -8.21 3.10 15.77
CA GLU A 68 -7.97 4.22 16.68
C GLU A 68 -7.21 5.31 15.94
N GLU A 69 -7.69 6.55 16.04
CA GLU A 69 -6.96 7.70 15.53
C GLU A 69 -5.76 8.00 16.44
N VAL A 70 -4.60 8.23 15.83
CA VAL A 70 -3.38 8.60 16.53
C VAL A 70 -2.82 9.91 15.94
N GLU A 71 -1.85 10.51 16.61
CA GLU A 71 -1.23 11.73 16.09
C GLU A 71 -0.65 11.50 14.67
N GLY A 72 -1.14 12.30 13.72
CA GLY A 72 -0.73 12.22 12.33
C GLY A 72 -1.14 10.93 11.61
N GLY A 73 -2.14 10.19 12.08
CA GLY A 73 -2.45 8.89 11.48
C GLY A 73 -3.53 8.05 12.13
N MET A 74 -3.43 6.74 11.91
CA MET A 74 -4.35 5.72 12.44
C MET A 74 -3.61 4.44 12.77
N GLU A 75 -4.06 3.78 13.84
CA GLU A 75 -3.72 2.39 14.13
C GLU A 75 -4.96 1.52 13.95
N ILE A 76 -4.84 0.45 13.16
CA ILE A 76 -5.90 -0.54 12.94
C ILE A 76 -5.38 -1.91 13.36
N HIS A 77 -6.12 -2.58 14.22
CA HIS A 77 -5.87 -3.98 14.56
C HIS A 77 -6.87 -4.86 13.83
N ILE A 78 -6.40 -5.76 12.97
CA ILE A 78 -7.23 -6.69 12.19
C ILE A 78 -6.79 -8.13 12.43
N GLY A 79 -7.65 -8.91 13.09
CA GLY A 79 -7.29 -10.26 13.53
C GLY A 79 -6.08 -10.26 14.47
N GLY A 80 -4.91 -10.68 13.97
CA GLY A 80 -3.63 -10.67 14.71
C GLY A 80 -2.58 -9.74 14.09
N VAL A 81 -2.99 -8.83 13.22
CA VAL A 81 -2.11 -7.94 12.45
C VAL A 81 -2.38 -6.49 12.84
N ASN A 82 -1.32 -5.72 13.04
CA ASN A 82 -1.38 -4.29 13.28
C ASN A 82 -1.06 -3.56 11.98
N LEU A 83 -1.91 -2.60 11.62
CA LEU A 83 -1.67 -1.60 10.60
C LEU A 83 -1.43 -0.26 11.28
N THR A 84 -0.33 0.39 10.94
CA THR A 84 -0.07 1.78 11.28
C THR A 84 -0.02 2.58 10.00
N ILE A 85 -0.79 3.65 9.92
CA ILE A 85 -0.78 4.60 8.82
C ILE A 85 -0.43 5.97 9.39
N HIS A 86 0.59 6.62 8.82
CA HIS A 86 0.91 8.00 9.15
C HIS A 86 0.90 8.86 7.90
N THR A 87 0.37 10.07 8.01
CA THR A 87 0.43 11.09 6.99
C THR A 87 1.66 11.97 7.22
N LEU A 88 2.28 12.40 6.13
CA LEU A 88 3.51 13.19 6.15
C LEU A 88 3.37 14.43 5.27
N TYR A 89 4.14 15.46 5.61
CA TYR A 89 4.36 16.62 4.77
C TYR A 89 5.85 17.00 4.82
N ASP A 90 6.45 17.20 3.64
CA ASP A 90 7.79 17.78 3.49
C ASP A 90 7.66 19.21 2.98
N ASP A 91 7.89 20.17 3.88
CA ASP A 91 7.84 21.61 3.59
C ASP A 91 8.84 22.02 2.49
N ALA A 92 10.00 21.36 2.38
CA ALA A 92 11.07 21.78 1.48
C ALA A 92 10.74 21.49 0.01
N SER A 93 10.01 20.39 -0.22
CA SER A 93 9.65 19.91 -1.55
C SER A 93 8.17 20.05 -1.86
N ASP A 94 7.38 20.62 -0.94
CA ASP A 94 5.91 20.66 -0.97
C ASP A 94 5.31 19.28 -1.29
N ALA A 95 5.83 18.25 -0.62
CA ALA A 95 5.50 16.86 -0.88
C ALA A 95 4.58 16.31 0.22
N ARG A 96 3.54 15.58 -0.18
CA ARG A 96 2.63 14.88 0.74
C ARG A 96 2.95 13.40 0.72
N GLY A 97 2.93 12.76 1.88
CA GLY A 97 3.28 11.36 2.02
C GLY A 97 2.32 10.56 2.87
N ILE A 98 2.29 9.25 2.66
CA ILE A 98 1.59 8.27 3.49
C ILE A 98 2.57 7.15 3.79
N LYS A 99 2.88 6.94 5.06
CA LYS A 99 3.60 5.74 5.52
C LYS A 99 2.60 4.68 5.89
N ILE A 100 2.74 3.50 5.30
CA ILE A 100 1.91 2.35 5.61
C ILE A 100 2.81 1.26 6.17
N LYS A 101 2.44 0.72 7.32
CA LYS A 101 3.15 -0.39 7.95
C LYS A 101 2.17 -1.42 8.48
N TRP A 102 2.25 -2.62 7.93
CA TRP A 102 1.65 -3.81 8.50
C TRP A 102 2.68 -4.57 9.33
N ASN A 103 2.26 -5.13 10.47
CA ASN A 103 3.09 -5.94 11.33
C ASN A 103 2.30 -7.13 11.90
N SER A 104 2.84 -8.34 11.79
CA SER A 104 2.26 -9.57 12.33
C SER A 104 3.30 -10.40 13.07
N LEU A 105 2.93 -10.93 14.24
CA LEU A 105 3.74 -11.92 14.97
C LEU A 105 3.52 -13.35 14.48
N THR A 106 2.45 -13.59 13.73
CA THR A 106 2.14 -14.90 13.17
C THR A 106 2.54 -14.97 11.69
N PRO A 107 3.06 -16.12 11.23
CA PRO A 107 3.46 -16.28 9.85
C PRO A 107 2.22 -16.33 8.93
N LEU A 108 2.04 -15.27 8.16
CA LEU A 108 1.00 -15.10 7.15
C LEU A 108 1.52 -14.25 5.99
N ARG A 109 0.75 -14.20 4.90
CA ARG A 109 1.07 -13.35 3.74
C ARG A 109 0.33 -12.02 3.88
N LEU A 110 1.07 -10.93 4.00
CA LEU A 110 0.54 -9.57 3.85
C LEU A 110 0.55 -9.21 2.36
N GLU A 111 -0.48 -8.56 1.85
CA GLU A 111 -0.57 -8.20 0.44
C GLU A 111 -1.37 -6.91 0.25
N ASP A 112 -0.76 -5.95 -0.45
CA ASP A 112 -1.34 -4.67 -0.84
C ASP A 112 -1.17 -4.50 -2.34
N CYS A 113 -2.20 -4.02 -3.04
CA CYS A 113 -2.16 -3.78 -4.48
C CYS A 113 -2.60 -2.36 -4.82
N PHE A 114 -1.84 -1.70 -5.68
CA PHE A 114 -2.10 -0.34 -6.15
C PHE A 114 -2.43 -0.34 -7.64
N ASP A 115 -3.47 0.41 -8.00
CA ASP A 115 -3.91 0.56 -9.38
C ASP A 115 -2.90 1.43 -10.13
N PHE A 116 -2.46 0.95 -11.30
CA PHE A 116 -1.66 1.77 -12.20
C PHE A 116 -2.47 2.94 -12.76
N GLY A 117 -3.79 2.78 -12.86
CA GLY A 117 -4.72 3.73 -13.43
C GLY A 117 -4.39 4.00 -14.90
N THR A 118 -4.39 5.27 -15.27
CA THR A 118 -3.99 5.77 -16.60
C THR A 118 -2.56 6.32 -16.63
N LYS A 119 -1.81 6.17 -15.52
CA LYS A 119 -0.46 6.72 -15.35
C LYS A 119 0.57 5.74 -15.89
N HIS A 120 1.68 6.27 -16.39
CA HIS A 120 2.81 5.43 -16.82
C HIS A 120 3.77 5.21 -15.66
N TRP A 121 4.10 3.95 -15.36
CA TRP A 121 4.93 3.57 -14.22
C TRP A 121 6.32 3.10 -14.64
N TYR A 122 7.31 3.39 -13.80
CA TYR A 122 8.73 3.13 -14.01
C TYR A 122 9.39 2.66 -12.71
N GLY A 123 10.61 2.10 -12.82
CA GLY A 123 11.37 1.58 -11.69
C GLY A 123 11.21 0.07 -11.54
N GLY A 124 11.40 -0.43 -10.31
CA GLY A 124 11.46 -1.86 -10.05
C GLY A 124 12.84 -2.47 -10.33
N PRO A 125 12.91 -3.81 -10.47
CA PRO A 125 14.18 -4.49 -10.61
C PRO A 125 14.63 -4.36 -12.05
N MET A 126 15.94 -4.31 -12.26
CA MET A 126 16.48 -4.50 -13.62
C MET A 126 16.03 -5.88 -14.14
N GLN A 127 15.61 -5.94 -15.39
CA GLN A 127 15.29 -7.17 -16.11
C GLN A 127 16.03 -7.20 -17.45
N VAL A 128 16.27 -8.40 -18.03
CA VAL A 128 16.88 -8.49 -19.38
C VAL A 128 15.92 -7.97 -20.43
N GLU A 129 14.66 -8.40 -20.36
CA GLU A 129 13.59 -7.85 -21.18
C GLU A 129 12.84 -6.79 -20.38
N GLN A 130 13.52 -5.67 -20.14
CA GLN A 130 12.90 -4.55 -19.42
C GLN A 130 11.83 -3.91 -20.31
N LEU A 131 10.57 -4.15 -19.95
CA LEU A 131 9.43 -3.48 -20.57
C LEU A 131 9.05 -2.25 -19.75
N TYR A 132 9.04 -1.09 -20.42
CA TYR A 132 8.47 0.14 -19.90
C TYR A 132 7.39 0.65 -20.85
N PRO A 133 6.35 1.29 -20.31
CA PRO A 133 6.09 1.48 -18.88
C PRO A 133 5.58 0.17 -18.21
N ILE A 134 5.83 -0.02 -16.91
CA ILE A 134 5.71 -1.34 -16.26
C ILE A 134 4.27 -1.86 -16.18
N GLU A 135 3.26 -1.01 -16.38
CA GLU A 135 1.87 -1.45 -16.49
C GLU A 135 1.62 -2.34 -17.72
N SER A 136 2.49 -2.24 -18.73
CA SER A 136 2.49 -3.14 -19.90
C SER A 136 3.32 -4.40 -19.69
N ALA A 137 4.14 -4.44 -18.64
CA ALA A 137 4.94 -5.60 -18.27
C ALA A 137 4.11 -6.61 -17.48
N LYS A 138 4.57 -7.86 -17.47
CA LYS A 138 4.03 -8.90 -16.60
C LYS A 138 5.14 -9.39 -15.68
N GLN A 139 4.91 -9.24 -14.37
CA GLN A 139 5.77 -9.82 -13.34
C GLN A 139 4.91 -10.74 -12.48
N VAL A 140 5.29 -12.00 -12.41
CA VAL A 140 4.62 -12.94 -11.52
C VAL A 140 5.12 -12.70 -10.11
N TYR A 141 4.23 -12.84 -9.13
CA TYR A 141 4.53 -12.79 -7.70
C TYR A 141 5.78 -13.60 -7.33
N THR A 142 6.90 -12.88 -7.17
CA THR A 142 8.21 -13.48 -6.94
C THR A 142 8.98 -12.70 -5.87
N PRO A 143 9.88 -13.38 -5.14
CA PRO A 143 10.68 -12.72 -4.11
C PRO A 143 11.60 -11.66 -4.73
N TYR A 144 11.73 -10.54 -4.02
CA TYR A 144 12.41 -9.33 -4.50
C TYR A 144 13.82 -9.23 -3.91
N PHE A 145 14.78 -9.81 -4.61
CA PHE A 145 16.18 -9.88 -4.23
C PHE A 145 17.06 -9.96 -5.46
N SER A 146 18.35 -9.69 -5.31
CA SER A 146 19.29 -9.81 -6.42
C SER A 146 19.45 -11.27 -6.84
N LYS A 147 19.17 -11.55 -8.12
CA LYS A 147 19.24 -12.90 -8.70
C LYS A 147 19.66 -12.82 -10.16
N GLU A 148 20.33 -13.87 -10.62
CA GLU A 148 20.64 -14.07 -12.04
C GLU A 148 19.35 -14.30 -12.84
N GLN A 149 18.47 -15.17 -12.33
CA GLN A 149 17.20 -15.47 -12.95
C GLN A 149 16.32 -14.22 -13.07
N ASP A 150 15.82 -13.93 -14.27
CA ASP A 150 15.07 -12.70 -14.61
C ASP A 150 15.86 -11.39 -14.42
N ASN A 151 17.17 -11.48 -14.17
CA ASN A 151 18.18 -10.40 -14.25
C ASN A 151 18.04 -9.25 -13.26
N GLY A 152 17.64 -9.55 -12.02
CA GLY A 152 17.65 -8.62 -10.89
C GLY A 152 19.05 -8.25 -10.40
N ALA A 153 19.99 -7.88 -11.29
CA ALA A 153 21.34 -7.47 -10.92
C ALA A 153 21.33 -6.24 -10.00
N ILE A 154 20.37 -5.33 -10.24
CA ILE A 154 20.07 -4.18 -9.39
C ILE A 154 18.59 -4.25 -9.03
N VAL A 155 18.28 -4.24 -7.73
CA VAL A 155 16.92 -4.32 -7.20
C VAL A 155 16.58 -3.06 -6.42
N GLU A 156 16.00 -2.08 -7.10
CA GLU A 156 15.53 -0.85 -6.48
C GLU A 156 14.12 -1.07 -5.96
N ARG A 157 13.87 -0.81 -4.68
CA ARG A 157 12.54 -0.93 -4.07
C ARG A 157 11.71 0.34 -4.28
N TYR A 158 11.76 0.87 -5.50
CA TYR A 158 11.24 2.18 -5.87
C TYR A 158 10.47 2.10 -7.18
N TRP A 159 9.27 2.68 -7.18
CA TRP A 159 8.38 2.78 -8.34
C TRP A 159 7.85 4.19 -8.45
N LEU A 160 7.97 4.80 -9.63
CA LEU A 160 7.59 6.18 -9.91
C LEU A 160 6.63 6.23 -11.08
N ASN A 161 5.66 7.14 -11.06
CA ASN A 161 4.76 7.34 -12.18
C ASN A 161 4.84 8.72 -12.81
N SER A 162 4.25 8.83 -13.99
CA SER A 162 4.21 10.06 -14.79
C SER A 162 3.49 11.23 -14.14
N ALA A 163 2.66 10.99 -13.11
CA ALA A 163 1.94 12.03 -12.37
C ALA A 163 2.77 12.66 -11.23
N GLY A 164 3.96 12.13 -10.94
CA GLY A 164 4.77 12.61 -9.80
C GLY A 164 4.46 11.89 -8.50
N GLU A 165 3.94 10.66 -8.57
CA GLU A 165 3.70 9.84 -7.41
C GLU A 165 4.69 8.68 -7.40
N TYR A 166 5.17 8.29 -6.22
CA TYR A 166 6.05 7.15 -6.10
C TYR A 166 5.77 6.32 -4.86
N ILE A 167 6.20 5.06 -4.94
CA ILE A 167 6.16 4.08 -3.87
C ILE A 167 7.60 3.67 -3.56
N TYR A 168 7.98 3.77 -2.29
CA TYR A 168 9.24 3.23 -1.81
C TYR A 168 8.99 2.15 -0.75
N VAL A 169 9.39 0.91 -1.03
CA VAL A 169 9.24 -0.21 -0.10
C VAL A 169 10.50 -0.35 0.75
N HIS A 170 10.32 -0.40 2.08
CA HIS A 170 11.44 -0.36 3.00
C HIS A 170 12.31 -1.64 2.92
N PRO A 171 13.63 -1.56 3.19
CA PRO A 171 14.56 -2.67 3.00
C PRO A 171 14.32 -3.87 3.91
N GLN A 172 13.73 -3.69 5.10
CA GLN A 172 13.45 -4.77 6.05
C GLN A 172 12.34 -5.73 5.59
N VAL A 173 11.51 -5.32 4.64
CA VAL A 173 10.37 -6.11 4.14
C VAL A 173 10.87 -7.38 3.43
N PRO A 174 10.39 -8.59 3.80
CA PRO A 174 10.62 -9.81 3.02
C PRO A 174 9.73 -9.79 1.77
N LEU A 175 10.10 -8.93 0.82
CA LEU A 175 9.26 -8.41 -0.26
C LEU A 175 9.04 -9.43 -1.39
N PHE A 176 7.80 -9.51 -1.85
CA PHE A 176 7.42 -10.14 -3.10
C PHE A 176 6.70 -9.10 -3.96
N VAL A 177 6.90 -9.15 -5.27
CA VAL A 177 6.33 -8.16 -6.20
C VAL A 177 5.64 -8.88 -7.36
N ASP A 178 4.50 -8.33 -7.77
CA ASP A 178 3.69 -8.78 -8.91
C ASP A 178 3.19 -7.57 -9.70
N TYR A 179 3.23 -7.64 -11.04
CA TYR A 179 2.67 -6.64 -11.94
C TYR A 179 1.65 -7.30 -12.86
N ASN A 180 0.45 -6.73 -12.92
CA ASN A 180 -0.58 -7.09 -13.89
C ASN A 180 -0.88 -8.61 -13.95
N ASN A 181 -0.86 -9.28 -12.79
CA ASN A 181 -1.05 -10.73 -12.71
C ASN A 181 -1.98 -11.16 -11.57
N ILE A 182 -1.71 -10.83 -10.29
CA ILE A 182 -2.66 -11.08 -9.19
C ILE A 182 -3.92 -10.23 -9.38
N VAL A 183 -3.74 -8.97 -9.73
CA VAL A 183 -4.81 -8.05 -10.14
C VAL A 183 -4.40 -7.41 -11.47
N PRO A 184 -5.28 -7.43 -12.49
CA PRO A 184 -5.03 -6.72 -13.73
C PRO A 184 -4.80 -5.23 -13.49
N ASN A 185 -3.89 -4.61 -14.22
CA ASN A 185 -3.55 -3.18 -14.10
C ASN A 185 -3.09 -2.73 -12.71
N HIS A 186 -2.45 -3.60 -11.93
CA HIS A 186 -1.95 -3.23 -10.61
C HIS A 186 -0.49 -3.65 -10.40
N ILE A 187 0.16 -2.95 -9.49
CA ILE A 187 1.36 -3.41 -8.78
C ILE A 187 0.95 -3.94 -7.41
N CYS A 188 1.35 -5.16 -7.09
CA CYS A 188 1.10 -5.77 -5.80
C CYS A 188 2.40 -6.02 -5.04
N PHE A 189 2.42 -5.62 -3.77
CA PHE A 189 3.48 -5.89 -2.83
C PHE A 189 3.01 -6.92 -1.82
N GLY A 190 3.82 -7.95 -1.62
CA GLY A 190 3.59 -8.94 -0.59
C GLY A 190 4.74 -9.03 0.40
N ALA A 191 4.44 -9.42 1.62
CA ALA A 191 5.43 -9.81 2.61
C ALA A 191 5.09 -11.17 3.20
N GLN A 192 6.04 -12.09 3.18
CA GLN A 192 5.88 -13.44 3.75
C GLN A 192 7.24 -14.03 4.15
N ILE A 193 7.26 -14.89 5.18
CA ILE A 193 8.43 -15.70 5.53
C ILE A 193 8.46 -16.92 4.62
N SER A 194 9.09 -16.76 3.47
CA SER A 194 9.33 -17.80 2.47
C SER A 194 10.67 -17.54 1.80
N GLU A 195 11.24 -18.56 1.16
CA GLU A 195 12.50 -18.45 0.43
C GLU A 195 12.50 -17.23 -0.52
N PRO A 196 13.59 -16.44 -0.58
CA PRO A 196 14.88 -16.63 0.08
C PRO A 196 14.98 -15.96 1.47
N TYR A 197 13.87 -15.47 2.02
CA TYR A 197 13.88 -14.74 3.28
C TYR A 197 13.98 -15.68 4.48
N SER A 198 14.84 -15.33 5.43
CA SER A 198 15.14 -16.17 6.59
C SER A 198 13.91 -16.56 7.40
N THR A 199 13.78 -17.86 7.67
CA THR A 199 12.79 -18.45 8.59
C THR A 199 13.01 -18.06 10.06
N ARG A 200 14.12 -17.39 10.40
CA ARG A 200 14.42 -16.90 11.75
C ARG A 200 13.72 -15.59 12.10
N ARG A 201 13.03 -14.97 11.15
CA ARG A 201 12.20 -13.78 11.39
C ARG A 201 11.11 -14.14 12.42
N ASN A 202 11.02 -13.36 13.48
CA ASN A 202 10.03 -13.50 14.55
C ASN A 202 8.74 -12.69 14.30
N HIS A 203 8.71 -11.90 13.22
CA HIS A 203 7.55 -11.14 12.77
C HIS A 203 7.62 -10.95 11.25
N ILE A 204 6.48 -10.56 10.67
CA ILE A 204 6.35 -10.21 9.26
C ILE A 204 5.93 -8.75 9.18
N GLU A 205 6.63 -8.00 8.33
CA GLU A 205 6.38 -6.58 8.11
C GLU A 205 6.21 -6.32 6.62
N LEU A 206 5.15 -5.60 6.25
CA LEU A 206 5.02 -4.94 4.94
C LEU A 206 4.95 -3.44 5.19
N SER A 207 6.02 -2.73 4.85
CA SER A 207 6.15 -1.29 5.10
C SER A 207 6.67 -0.55 3.88
N TYR A 208 6.02 0.55 3.55
CA TYR A 208 6.32 1.37 2.39
C TYR A 208 5.74 2.77 2.55
N ASP A 209 6.33 3.70 1.80
CA ASP A 209 5.92 5.10 1.78
C ASP A 209 5.39 5.44 0.38
N LEU A 210 4.20 6.04 0.33
CA LEU A 210 3.62 6.66 -0.85
C LEU A 210 3.89 8.16 -0.78
N TRP A 211 4.27 8.76 -1.90
CA TRP A 211 4.49 10.20 -1.97
C TRP A 211 3.84 10.80 -3.21
N PHE A 212 3.34 12.02 -3.06
CA PHE A 212 2.61 12.77 -4.08
C PHE A 212 3.29 14.13 -4.25
N LEU A 213 3.83 14.37 -5.44
CA LEU A 213 4.53 15.59 -5.81
C LEU A 213 3.96 16.14 -7.14
N PRO A 214 4.20 17.42 -7.47
CA PRO A 214 3.56 18.06 -8.62
C PRO A 214 3.90 17.45 -10.00
N ASN A 215 5.02 16.73 -10.12
CA ASN A 215 5.44 16.07 -11.36
C ASN A 215 6.55 15.04 -11.12
N VAL A 216 6.77 14.18 -12.12
CA VAL A 216 7.76 13.08 -12.13
C VAL A 216 9.19 13.52 -11.78
N LYS A 217 9.61 14.72 -12.20
CA LYS A 217 10.97 15.21 -11.96
C LYS A 217 11.18 15.58 -10.49
N GLU A 218 10.24 16.31 -9.91
CA GLU A 218 10.33 16.67 -8.49
C GLU A 218 10.15 15.43 -7.61
N ALA A 219 9.26 14.52 -7.98
CA ALA A 219 9.11 13.22 -7.33
C ALA A 219 10.41 12.41 -7.29
N HIS A 220 11.12 12.33 -8.42
CA HIS A 220 12.38 11.60 -8.48
C HIS A 220 13.49 12.27 -7.65
N LYS A 221 13.63 13.60 -7.72
CA LYS A 221 14.60 14.33 -6.88
C LYS A 221 14.32 14.15 -5.39
N HIS A 222 13.06 14.22 -4.98
CA HIS A 222 12.66 13.98 -3.61
C HIS A 222 13.03 12.55 -3.18
N ALA A 223 12.79 11.55 -4.03
CA ALA A 223 13.18 10.17 -3.75
C ALA A 223 14.71 10.00 -3.60
N ILE A 224 15.51 10.68 -4.43
CA ILE A 224 16.98 10.67 -4.31
C ILE A 224 17.41 11.13 -2.92
N VAL A 225 16.96 12.33 -2.52
CA VAL A 225 17.36 12.96 -1.25
C VAL A 225 16.93 12.13 -0.04
N ASN A 226 15.76 11.49 -0.10
CA ASN A 226 15.16 10.84 1.08
C ASN A 226 15.42 9.34 1.17
N TYR A 227 15.70 8.65 0.05
CA TYR A 227 15.71 7.19 0.01
C TYR A 227 16.83 6.57 -0.84
N LEU A 228 17.23 7.20 -1.95
CA LEU A 228 18.10 6.54 -2.95
C LEU A 228 19.59 6.92 -2.83
N GLY A 229 19.92 8.06 -2.19
CA GLY A 229 21.31 8.49 -1.95
C GLY A 229 21.78 9.61 -2.88
#